data_AF-A0A2T1E3G5-F1
#
_entry.id   AF-A0A2T1E3G5-F1
#
_cell.length_a   1.000
_cell.length_b   1.000
_cell.length_c   1.000
_cell.angle_alpha   90.00
_cell.angle_beta   90.00
_cell.angle_gamma   90.00
#
_symmetry.space_group_name_H-M   'P 1'
#
loop_
_entity.id
_entity.type
_entity.pdbx_description
1 polymer ?
#
loop_
_entity_poly.entity_id
_entity_poly.type
_entity_poly.pdbx_seq_one_letter_code
_entity_poly.pdbx_strand_id
1 'polypeptide(L)'
;MAIVSKAKFETLYKADEIAAIWSAGQNLAVIDHPQHGLISPNRYRAMYKLKPCPYCGQKMAQDKTFHSTSSKPEAIKRGYEYLDKLGNKIINQISGTYFHPNYITLDHKTNKARCPEKMFDYDNLQIMCWRCNHNKGDDNTFELQHTCDRTDALANEALERYQLL
;
A
#
# COMPACT_ATOMS: atom_id res chain seq x y z
N MET A 1 5.33 2.77 27.88
CA MET A 1 4.74 2.86 26.53
C MET A 1 5.30 4.11 25.86
N ALA A 2 5.93 3.99 24.68
CA ALA A 2 6.35 5.17 23.93
C ALA A 2 5.11 5.81 23.29
N ILE A 3 4.61 6.87 23.91
CA ILE A 3 3.53 7.68 23.34
C ILE A 3 4.19 8.60 22.30
N VAL A 4 3.93 8.30 21.04
CA VAL A 4 4.37 9.13 19.92
C VAL A 4 3.46 10.37 19.89
N SER A 5 3.98 11.52 20.28
CA SER A 5 3.21 12.77 20.32
C SER A 5 3.05 13.36 18.91
N LYS A 6 1.81 13.55 18.45
CA LYS A 6 1.48 14.15 17.14
C LYS A 6 2.11 15.54 16.96
N ALA A 7 2.19 16.35 18.03
CA ALA A 7 2.79 17.67 17.99
C ALA A 7 4.29 17.65 17.60
N LYS A 8 5.00 16.54 17.83
CA LYS A 8 6.39 16.39 17.38
C LYS A 8 6.51 16.19 15.87
N PHE A 9 5.41 15.85 15.19
CA PHE A 9 5.40 15.61 13.76
C PHE A 9 5.21 16.87 12.93
N GLU A 10 4.52 17.87 13.46
CA GLU A 10 4.30 19.16 12.81
C GLU A 10 5.62 19.88 12.45
N THR A 11 6.72 19.53 13.12
CA THR A 11 8.06 20.09 12.91
C THR A 11 9.03 19.14 12.21
N LEU A 12 8.58 17.99 11.69
CA LEU A 12 9.44 17.05 10.95
C LEU A 12 9.56 17.46 9.49
N TYR A 13 10.72 18.00 9.10
CA TYR A 13 10.95 18.45 7.72
C TYR A 13 11.93 17.56 6.94
N LYS A 14 12.69 16.67 7.60
CA LYS A 14 13.70 15.83 6.94
C LYS A 14 13.16 14.46 6.60
N ALA A 15 13.30 14.07 5.33
CA ALA A 15 12.84 12.78 4.82
C ALA A 15 13.42 11.58 5.58
N ASP A 16 14.69 11.63 5.97
CA ASP A 16 15.35 10.54 6.70
C ASP A 16 14.81 10.37 8.12
N GLU A 17 14.49 11.47 8.81
CA GLU A 17 13.88 11.45 10.14
C GLU A 17 12.45 10.87 10.07
N ILE A 18 11.70 11.28 9.06
CA ILE A 18 10.35 10.76 8.77
C ILE A 18 10.42 9.26 8.49
N ALA A 19 11.39 8.81 7.68
CA ALA A 19 11.60 7.39 7.38
C ALA A 19 12.01 6.60 8.62
N ALA A 20 12.87 7.15 9.48
CA ALA A 20 13.30 6.53 10.72
C ALA A 20 12.12 6.33 11.69
N ILE A 21 11.26 7.34 11.84
CA ILE A 21 10.07 7.27 12.69
C ILE A 21 9.06 6.26 12.14
N TRP A 22 8.81 6.29 10.84
CA TRP A 22 7.96 5.29 10.19
C TRP A 22 8.47 3.87 10.43
N SER A 23 9.79 3.65 10.29
CA SER A 23 10.45 2.36 10.52
C SER A 23 10.34 1.92 11.99
N ALA A 24 10.62 2.81 12.95
CA ALA A 24 10.50 2.53 14.37
C ALA A 24 9.04 2.22 14.78
N GLY A 25 8.07 2.87 14.13
CA GLY A 25 6.65 2.69 14.39
C GLY A 25 6.07 1.36 13.91
N GLN A 26 6.76 0.57 13.07
CA GLN A 26 6.17 -0.60 12.40
C GLN A 26 5.55 -1.64 13.36
N ASN A 27 6.10 -1.79 14.56
CA ASN A 27 5.63 -2.72 15.59
C ASN A 27 4.97 -2.03 16.79
N LEU A 28 4.94 -0.70 16.84
CA LEU A 28 4.34 0.06 17.94
C LEU A 28 2.86 0.29 17.68
N ALA A 29 2.04 0.28 18.73
CA ALA A 29 0.61 0.55 18.64
C ALA A 29 0.36 2.07 18.50
N VAL A 30 0.53 2.58 17.28
CA VAL A 30 0.52 4.02 16.95
C VAL A 30 -0.66 4.45 16.08
N ILE A 31 -1.45 3.50 15.60
CA ILE A 31 -2.62 3.76 14.75
C ILE A 31 -3.87 3.56 15.60
N ASP A 32 -4.67 4.60 15.77
CA ASP A 32 -5.97 4.50 16.43
C ASP A 32 -7.04 4.05 15.43
N HIS A 33 -7.32 2.75 15.39
CA HIS A 33 -8.25 2.14 14.45
C HIS A 33 -9.68 2.09 15.02
N PRO A 34 -10.71 2.56 14.30
CA PRO A 34 -12.06 2.73 14.84
C PRO A 34 -12.70 1.44 15.39
N GLN A 35 -12.36 0.28 14.82
CA GLN A 35 -12.88 -1.03 15.23
C GLN A 35 -11.92 -1.87 16.08
N HIS A 36 -10.65 -1.47 16.18
CA HIS A 36 -9.59 -2.31 16.76
C HIS A 36 -8.74 -1.59 17.81
N GLY A 37 -9.03 -0.32 18.10
CA GLY A 37 -8.25 0.53 18.99
C GLY A 37 -6.83 0.74 18.47
N LEU A 38 -5.88 0.94 19.39
CA LEU A 38 -4.48 1.15 19.07
C LEU A 38 -3.84 -0.14 18.51
N ILE A 39 -3.47 -0.10 17.22
CA ILE A 39 -2.78 -1.18 16.51
C ILE A 39 -1.48 -0.71 15.88
N SER A 40 -0.61 -1.66 15.54
CA SER A 40 0.62 -1.37 14.80
C SER A 40 0.43 -1.45 13.28
N PRO A 41 1.28 -0.77 12.49
CA PRO A 41 1.32 -0.93 11.04
C PRO A 41 1.42 -2.40 10.59
N ASN A 42 2.27 -3.20 11.25
CA ASN A 42 2.38 -4.64 10.95
C ASN A 42 1.12 -5.42 11.30
N ARG A 43 0.45 -5.09 12.42
CA ARG A 43 -0.84 -5.67 12.76
C ARG A 43 -1.89 -5.31 11.71
N TYR A 44 -1.93 -4.05 11.27
CA TYR A 44 -2.86 -3.59 10.23
C TYR A 44 -2.68 -4.40 8.94
N ARG A 45 -1.45 -4.55 8.42
CA ARG A 45 -1.18 -5.42 7.25
C ARG A 45 -1.66 -6.86 7.46
N ALA A 46 -1.47 -7.42 8.65
CA ALA A 46 -1.88 -8.79 8.95
C ALA A 46 -3.39 -9.01 8.88
N MET A 47 -4.21 -7.99 9.20
CA MET A 47 -5.67 -8.07 9.10
C MET A 47 -6.18 -8.19 7.65
N TYR A 48 -5.30 -7.96 6.66
CA TYR A 48 -5.60 -7.99 5.23
C TYR A 48 -4.94 -9.16 4.50
N LYS A 49 -4.32 -10.08 5.23
CA LYS A 49 -3.80 -11.33 4.67
C LYS A 49 -4.94 -12.08 3.96
N LEU A 50 -4.68 -12.48 2.71
CA LEU A 50 -5.63 -13.17 1.81
C LEU A 50 -6.89 -12.38 1.41
N LYS A 51 -7.03 -11.12 1.86
CA LYS A 51 -8.12 -10.24 1.39
C LYS A 51 -7.79 -9.70 -0.02
N PRO A 52 -8.80 -9.42 -0.85
CA PRO A 52 -8.57 -8.80 -2.15
C PRO A 52 -8.02 -7.38 -1.99
N CYS A 53 -7.07 -7.01 -2.85
CA CYS A 53 -6.60 -5.63 -2.98
C CYS A 53 -7.77 -4.75 -3.43
N PRO A 54 -8.02 -3.59 -2.79
CA PRO A 54 -9.14 -2.73 -3.14
C PRO A 54 -9.05 -2.14 -4.56
N TYR A 55 -7.86 -2.18 -5.19
CA TYR A 55 -7.64 -1.62 -6.52
C TYR A 55 -7.68 -2.65 -7.64
N CYS A 56 -6.97 -3.77 -7.49
CA CYS A 56 -6.86 -4.78 -8.55
C CYS A 56 -7.63 -6.08 -8.28
N GLY A 57 -8.30 -6.21 -7.13
CA GLY A 57 -9.05 -7.40 -6.74
C GLY A 57 -8.21 -8.64 -6.41
N GLN A 58 -6.89 -8.61 -6.68
CA GLN A 58 -6.01 -9.74 -6.44
C GLN A 58 -5.84 -10.02 -4.94
N LYS A 59 -5.82 -11.30 -4.56
CA LYS A 59 -5.59 -11.70 -3.16
C LYS A 59 -4.22 -11.24 -2.70
N MET A 60 -4.19 -10.50 -1.60
CA MET A 60 -2.95 -9.98 -1.06
C MET A 60 -2.18 -11.01 -0.21
N ALA A 61 -0.87 -10.98 -0.33
CA ALA A 61 0.06 -11.94 0.26
C ALA A 61 0.95 -11.28 1.33
N GLN A 62 1.34 -12.01 2.38
CA GLN A 62 2.13 -11.43 3.48
C GLN A 62 3.31 -12.31 3.93
N ASP A 63 3.27 -13.61 3.66
CA ASP A 63 4.30 -14.53 4.16
C ASP A 63 5.64 -14.27 3.46
N LYS A 64 6.61 -13.72 4.20
CA LYS A 64 7.95 -13.41 3.67
C LYS A 64 8.67 -14.65 3.15
N THR A 65 8.43 -15.82 3.72
CA THR A 65 9.08 -17.08 3.32
C THR A 65 8.73 -17.44 1.88
N PHE A 66 7.47 -17.24 1.51
CA PHE A 66 6.95 -17.62 0.20
C PHE A 66 6.88 -16.46 -0.79
N HIS A 67 6.74 -15.23 -0.29
CA HIS A 67 6.46 -14.05 -1.11
C HIS A 67 7.57 -13.00 -1.07
N SER A 68 8.75 -13.37 -0.56
CA SER A 68 9.98 -12.59 -0.73
C SER A 68 11.20 -13.49 -0.97
N THR A 69 12.26 -12.93 -1.55
CA THR A 69 13.55 -13.61 -1.77
C THR A 69 14.67 -12.59 -1.91
N SER A 70 15.89 -12.91 -1.49
CA SER A 70 17.07 -12.06 -1.71
C SER A 70 17.74 -12.28 -3.07
N SER A 71 17.26 -13.24 -3.86
CA SER A 71 17.83 -13.61 -5.16
C SER A 71 16.93 -13.15 -6.31
N LYS A 72 17.45 -12.26 -7.18
CA LYS A 72 16.73 -11.81 -8.38
C LYS A 72 16.40 -12.96 -9.34
N PRO A 73 17.33 -13.89 -9.65
CA PRO A 73 17.00 -15.07 -10.46
C PRO A 73 15.85 -15.91 -9.88
N GLU A 74 15.83 -16.08 -8.55
CA GLU A 74 14.74 -16.81 -7.90
C GLU A 74 13.41 -16.04 -7.97
N ALA A 75 13.44 -14.71 -7.82
CA ALA A 75 12.24 -13.88 -7.97
C ALA A 75 11.64 -13.99 -9.38
N ILE A 76 12.49 -14.01 -10.41
CA ILE A 76 12.09 -14.23 -11.80
C ILE A 76 11.48 -15.63 -11.96
N LYS A 77 12.16 -16.67 -11.47
CA LYS A 77 11.67 -18.06 -11.52
C LYS A 77 10.30 -18.23 -10.83
N ARG A 78 10.07 -17.50 -9.74
CA ARG A 78 8.78 -17.48 -9.02
C ARG A 78 7.71 -16.59 -9.67
N GLY A 79 8.01 -15.92 -10.78
CA GLY A 79 7.05 -15.08 -11.50
C GLY A 79 6.73 -13.76 -10.83
N TYR A 80 7.68 -13.14 -10.11
CA TYR A 80 7.43 -11.85 -9.45
C TYR A 80 7.42 -10.66 -10.42
N GLU A 81 7.80 -10.89 -11.68
CA GLU A 81 7.81 -9.86 -12.71
C GLU A 81 6.39 -9.48 -13.17
N TYR A 82 6.17 -8.19 -13.41
CA TYR A 82 4.93 -7.69 -13.96
C TYR A 82 5.17 -6.43 -14.80
N LEU A 83 4.19 -6.07 -15.64
CA LEU A 83 4.21 -4.82 -16.41
C LEU A 83 3.67 -3.66 -15.57
N ASP A 84 4.44 -2.58 -15.51
CA ASP A 84 4.02 -1.29 -14.96
C ASP A 84 3.02 -0.58 -15.88
N LYS A 85 2.56 0.62 -15.50
CA LYS A 85 1.65 1.45 -16.30
C LYS A 85 2.23 1.89 -17.65
N LEU A 86 3.55 1.88 -17.81
CA LEU A 86 4.26 2.27 -19.02
C LEU A 86 4.61 1.06 -19.91
N GLY A 87 4.26 -0.16 -19.49
CA GLY A 87 4.59 -1.39 -20.21
C GLY A 87 6.00 -1.93 -19.92
N ASN A 88 6.72 -1.39 -18.94
CA ASN A 88 8.03 -1.90 -18.56
C ASN A 88 7.89 -3.12 -17.64
N LYS A 89 8.72 -4.14 -17.88
CA LYS A 89 8.80 -5.32 -17.02
C LYS A 89 9.64 -5.00 -15.78
N ILE A 90 9.01 -5.06 -14.60
CA ILE A 90 9.64 -4.70 -13.33
C ILE A 90 9.45 -5.79 -12.26
N ILE A 91 10.26 -5.72 -11.19
CA ILE A 91 10.14 -6.55 -9.99
C ILE A 91 10.23 -5.63 -8.78
N ASN A 92 9.34 -5.82 -7.80
CA ASN A 92 9.37 -5.07 -6.55
C ASN A 92 10.60 -5.44 -5.72
N GLN A 93 11.34 -4.45 -5.23
CA GLN A 93 12.48 -4.68 -4.35
C GLN A 93 12.66 -3.57 -3.30
N ILE A 94 13.16 -3.95 -2.11
CA ILE A 94 13.67 -3.06 -1.08
C ILE A 94 14.93 -3.68 -0.50
N SER A 95 16.03 -2.91 -0.45
CA SER A 95 17.29 -3.32 0.19
C SER A 95 17.77 -4.73 -0.20
N GLY A 96 17.72 -5.05 -1.50
CA GLY A 96 18.13 -6.35 -2.04
C GLY A 96 17.14 -7.50 -1.81
N THR A 97 15.97 -7.24 -1.22
CA THR A 97 14.89 -8.22 -1.10
C THR A 97 13.82 -7.96 -2.16
N TYR A 98 13.48 -8.98 -2.93
CA TYR A 98 12.44 -8.98 -3.95
C TYR A 98 11.11 -9.46 -3.38
N PHE A 99 9.99 -8.87 -3.80
CA PHE A 99 8.67 -9.16 -3.27
C PHE A 99 7.68 -9.54 -4.37
N HIS A 100 6.76 -10.44 -4.05
CA HIS A 100 5.64 -10.81 -4.92
C HIS A 100 4.80 -9.56 -5.27
N PRO A 101 4.26 -9.42 -6.50
CA PRO A 101 3.44 -8.26 -6.91
C PRO A 101 2.23 -8.02 -6.01
N ASN A 102 1.65 -9.10 -5.47
CA ASN A 102 0.50 -9.02 -4.58
C ASN A 102 0.87 -8.89 -3.09
N TYR A 103 2.14 -8.68 -2.75
CA TYR A 103 2.56 -8.56 -1.35
C TYR A 103 1.89 -7.32 -0.70
N ILE A 104 1.42 -7.45 0.54
CA ILE A 104 0.68 -6.39 1.24
C ILE A 104 1.62 -5.25 1.58
N THR A 105 1.23 -4.05 1.18
CA THR A 105 1.82 -2.80 1.60
C THR A 105 0.83 -2.02 2.46
N LEU A 106 1.38 -1.10 3.26
CA LEU A 106 0.62 -0.08 3.97
C LEU A 106 1.35 1.22 3.69
N ASP A 107 0.66 2.13 3.01
CA ASP A 107 1.19 3.42 2.62
C ASP A 107 0.17 4.53 2.92
N HIS A 108 0.38 5.72 2.37
CA HIS A 108 -0.35 6.93 2.75
C HIS A 108 -1.11 7.50 1.56
N LYS A 109 -2.33 7.97 1.81
CA LYS A 109 -3.14 8.74 0.85
C LYS A 109 -2.53 10.10 0.62
N THR A 110 -2.18 10.79 1.70
CA THR A 110 -1.43 12.05 1.69
C THR A 110 0.02 11.76 2.03
N ASN A 111 0.94 12.24 1.20
CA ASN A 111 2.37 11.98 1.35
C ASN A 111 2.91 12.42 2.74
N LYS A 112 3.43 11.44 3.50
CA LYS A 112 4.05 11.64 4.83
C LYS A 112 5.26 12.59 4.86
N ALA A 113 5.93 12.79 3.72
CA ALA A 113 7.04 13.75 3.63
C ALA A 113 6.55 15.20 3.66
N ARG A 114 5.29 15.44 3.27
CA ARG A 114 4.64 16.76 3.29
C ARG A 114 3.71 16.94 4.48
N CYS A 115 3.08 15.85 4.91
CA CYS A 115 2.14 15.81 6.03
C CYS A 115 2.56 14.74 7.06
N PRO A 116 3.72 14.91 7.72
CA PRO A 116 4.23 13.97 8.73
C PRO A 116 3.27 13.76 9.92
N GLU A 117 2.46 14.77 10.25
CA GLU A 117 1.45 14.70 11.30
C GLU A 117 0.38 13.64 11.03
N LYS A 118 0.14 13.30 9.75
CA LYS A 118 -0.81 12.27 9.32
C LYS A 118 -0.20 10.89 9.14
N MET A 119 1.06 10.69 9.55
CA MET A 119 1.80 9.44 9.31
C MET A 119 1.12 8.18 9.87
N PHE A 120 0.45 8.30 11.02
CA PHE A 120 -0.21 7.18 11.67
C PHE A 120 -1.73 7.35 11.78
N ASP A 121 -2.28 8.36 11.10
CA ASP A 121 -3.72 8.59 11.07
C ASP A 121 -4.40 7.48 10.25
N TYR A 122 -5.37 6.80 10.86
CA TYR A 122 -6.05 5.66 10.25
C TYR A 122 -6.67 5.99 8.89
N ASP A 123 -7.28 7.17 8.76
CA ASP A 123 -7.94 7.64 7.54
C ASP A 123 -6.97 8.04 6.42
N ASN A 124 -5.72 8.36 6.78
CA ASN A 124 -4.64 8.65 5.84
C ASN A 124 -3.86 7.39 5.42
N LEU A 125 -4.01 6.28 6.13
CA LEU A 125 -3.36 5.01 5.79
C LEU A 125 -4.16 4.22 4.75
N GLN A 126 -3.45 3.58 3.83
CA GLN A 126 -4.01 2.87 2.70
C GLN A 126 -3.35 1.49 2.56
N ILE A 127 -4.15 0.43 2.74
CA ILE A 127 -3.73 -0.96 2.49
C ILE A 127 -3.95 -1.29 1.02
N MET A 128 -2.92 -1.83 0.38
CA MET A 128 -3.02 -2.34 -0.99
C MET A 128 -1.94 -3.38 -1.27
N CYS A 129 -1.98 -3.96 -2.47
CA CYS A 129 -0.88 -4.78 -2.94
C CYS A 129 0.26 -3.94 -3.51
N TRP A 130 1.46 -4.50 -3.52
CA TRP A 130 2.67 -3.80 -3.93
C TRP A 130 2.61 -3.27 -5.36
N ARG A 131 2.07 -4.04 -6.30
CA ARG A 131 1.86 -3.59 -7.69
C ARG A 131 1.00 -2.33 -7.74
N CYS A 132 -0.10 -2.30 -7.00
CA CYS A 132 -0.96 -1.11 -6.92
C CYS A 132 -0.23 0.05 -6.23
N ASN A 133 0.56 -0.22 -5.19
CA ASN A 133 1.34 0.81 -4.51
C ASN A 133 2.39 1.43 -5.43
N HIS A 134 3.05 0.61 -6.23
CA HIS A 134 4.00 1.06 -7.25
C HIS A 134 3.30 1.93 -8.30
N ASN A 135 2.13 1.49 -8.79
CA ASN A 135 1.32 2.23 -9.75
C ASN A 135 0.76 3.55 -9.20
N LYS A 136 0.52 3.64 -7.89
CA LYS A 136 0.13 4.86 -7.20
C LYS A 136 1.29 5.84 -7.11
N GLY A 137 2.45 5.39 -6.64
CA GLY A 137 3.57 6.29 -6.33
C GLY A 137 3.13 7.43 -5.41
N ASP A 138 3.48 8.66 -5.78
CA ASP A 138 3.12 9.90 -5.06
C ASP A 138 1.79 10.53 -5.51
N ASP A 139 0.99 9.83 -6.32
CA ASP A 139 -0.32 10.31 -6.77
C ASP A 139 -1.33 10.30 -5.61
N ASN A 140 -1.63 11.48 -5.08
CA ASN A 140 -2.63 11.67 -4.02
C ASN A 140 -4.08 11.52 -4.53
N THR A 141 -4.29 11.57 -5.85
CA THR A 141 -5.62 11.42 -6.49
C THR A 141 -5.92 10.00 -6.94
N PHE A 142 -5.00 9.06 -6.72
CA PHE A 142 -5.10 7.69 -7.21
C PHE A 142 -6.42 6.98 -6.86
N GLU A 143 -6.92 7.19 -5.64
CA GLU A 143 -8.19 6.60 -5.18
C GLU A 143 -9.41 7.19 -5.92
N LEU A 144 -9.39 8.50 -6.19
CA LEU A 144 -10.44 9.18 -6.94
C LEU A 144 -10.43 8.71 -8.40
N GLN A 145 -9.27 8.69 -9.04
CA GLN A 145 -9.14 8.23 -10.43
C GLN A 145 -9.62 6.79 -10.57
N HIS A 146 -9.18 5.89 -9.68
CA HIS A 146 -9.63 4.50 -9.70
C HIS A 146 -11.14 4.35 -9.52
N THR A 147 -11.75 5.20 -8.69
CA THR A 147 -13.21 5.20 -8.48
C THR A 147 -13.95 5.64 -9.74
N CYS A 148 -13.48 6.69 -10.41
CA CYS A 148 -14.03 7.14 -11.69
C CYS A 148 -13.91 6.03 -12.75
N ASP A 149 -12.70 5.49 -12.96
CA ASP A 149 -12.44 4.44 -13.94
C ASP A 149 -13.34 3.21 -13.73
N ARG A 150 -13.53 2.81 -12.47
CA ARG A 150 -14.41 1.69 -12.13
C ARG A 150 -15.87 2.00 -12.37
N THR A 151 -16.31 3.23 -12.10
CA THR A 151 -17.70 3.64 -12.32
C THR A 151 -18.02 3.68 -13.80
N ASP A 152 -17.12 4.23 -14.62
CA ASP A 152 -17.24 4.25 -16.07
C ASP A 152 -17.24 2.84 -16.66
N ALA A 153 -16.35 1.96 -16.20
CA ALA A 153 -16.33 0.57 -16.62
C ALA A 153 -17.64 -0.16 -16.31
N LEU A 154 -18.21 0.04 -15.11
CA LEU A 154 -19.50 -0.54 -14.72
C LEU A 154 -20.66 0.03 -15.55
N ALA A 155 -20.64 1.33 -15.83
CA ALA A 155 -21.65 1.97 -16.68
C ALA A 155 -21.59 1.41 -18.11
N ASN A 156 -20.39 1.27 -18.68
CA ASN A 156 -20.20 0.70 -20.01
C ASN A 156 -20.63 -0.77 -20.06
N GLU A 157 -20.23 -1.59 -19.09
CA GLU A 157 -20.67 -2.99 -19.00
C GLU A 157 -22.21 -3.09 -18.92
N ALA A 158 -22.86 -2.21 -18.14
CA ALA A 158 -24.30 -2.17 -18.03
C ALA A 158 -24.97 -1.77 -19.36
N LEU A 159 -24.44 -0.76 -20.07
CA LEU A 159 -24.95 -0.33 -21.37
C LEU A 159 -24.77 -1.40 -22.46
N GLU A 160 -23.65 -2.10 -22.45
CA GLU A 160 -23.38 -3.22 -23.37
C GLU A 160 -24.32 -4.40 -23.12
N ARG A 161 -24.56 -4.73 -21.84
CA ARG A 161 -25.35 -5.89 -21.44
C ARG A 161 -26.86 -5.65 -21.52
N TYR A 162 -27.29 -4.44 -21.18
CA TYR A 162 -28.69 -4.02 -21.20
C TYR A 162 -28.85 -2.93 -22.26
N GLN A 163 -28.64 -3.31 -23.53
CA GLN A 163 -29.01 -2.45 -24.63
C GLN A 163 -30.50 -2.10 -24.45
N LEU A 164 -30.77 -0.82 -24.17
CA LEU A 164 -32.13 -0.29 -24.27
C LEU A 164 -32.55 -0.54 -25.71
N LEU A 165 -33.54 -1.42 -25.88
CA LEU A 165 -34.17 -1.81 -27.14
C LEU A 165 -34.25 -0.66 -28.15
#